data_AF-A0A8J6SX60-F1
#
_entry.id   AF-A0A8J6SX60-F1
#
_cell.length_a   1.000
_cell.length_b   1.000
_cell.length_c   1.000
_cell.angle_alpha   90.00
_cell.angle_beta   90.00
_cell.angle_gamma   90.00
#
_symmetry.space_group_name_H-M   'P 1'
#
loop_
_entity.id
_entity.type
_entity.pdbx_description
1 polymer ?
#
loop_
_entity_poly.entity_id
_entity_poly.type
_entity_poly.pdbx_seq_one_letter_code
_entity_poly.pdbx_strand_id
1 'polypeptide(L)'
;MDVSAMEAADHIWKYAVSEIETLKLIDRQKLMERVQVLNKEVETFDMDQAARAVLQAIWDLHPLHAKLTRQMQEFQPSDALGKALLEAWNILPPRLVETHWELVKKAAKRHHIPTQFEDEAEFQELMSVGREALFMAAQKFFKRPKGSFKSFAWSFMRESMREEQRNRHPVPPSVLKKLATLGRLREEYHVRDLTLTRDIILRELKLSENEAKELLATEAVWGSGQPFEHDHILEELEVADYSLDSLGMIMEVENVKLLEEAMSGLGEPEASIIRKLYFEERSYREAAEDLGVSLPAFKRYHKKALESMREHFAQPTEYLS
;
A
#
# COMPACT_ATOMS: atom_id res chain seq x y z
N MET A 1 11.17 -32.70 -9.98
CA MET A 1 12.59 -33.08 -10.19
C MET A 1 13.39 -31.84 -9.84
N ASP A 2 14.17 -31.87 -8.76
CA ASP A 2 15.06 -30.76 -8.41
C ASP A 2 16.19 -30.68 -9.44
N VAL A 3 16.11 -29.67 -10.30
CA VAL A 3 17.17 -29.29 -11.24
C VAL A 3 17.97 -28.19 -10.56
N SER A 4 19.30 -28.19 -10.72
CA SER A 4 20.13 -27.11 -10.16
C SER A 4 19.58 -25.75 -10.61
N ALA A 5 19.49 -24.78 -9.69
CA ALA A 5 18.97 -23.43 -9.99
C ALA A 5 19.61 -22.82 -11.25
N MET A 6 20.90 -23.09 -11.47
CA MET A 6 21.65 -22.59 -12.63
C MET A 6 21.29 -23.31 -13.94
N GLU A 7 20.99 -24.61 -13.89
CA GLU A 7 20.57 -25.39 -15.06
C GLU A 7 19.17 -24.98 -15.51
N ALA A 8 18.26 -24.76 -14.56
CA ALA A 8 16.92 -24.24 -14.83
C ALA A 8 16.98 -22.84 -15.47
N ALA A 9 17.81 -21.95 -14.92
CA ALA A 9 18.04 -20.62 -15.49
C ALA A 9 18.65 -20.70 -16.90
N ASP A 10 19.55 -21.64 -17.17
CA ASP A 10 20.17 -21.81 -18.50
C ASP A 10 19.16 -22.27 -19.54
N HIS A 11 18.30 -23.21 -19.15
CA HIS A 11 17.24 -23.71 -20.02
C HIS A 11 16.27 -22.58 -20.40
N ILE A 12 15.86 -21.77 -19.42
CA ILE A 12 14.97 -20.61 -19.65
C ILE A 12 15.67 -19.56 -20.51
N TRP A 13 16.94 -19.26 -20.27
CA TRP A 13 17.71 -18.31 -21.08
C TRP A 13 17.78 -18.75 -22.55
N LYS A 14 18.10 -20.03 -22.81
CA LYS A 14 18.18 -20.58 -24.16
C LYS A 14 16.85 -20.46 -24.91
N TYR A 15 15.75 -20.75 -24.22
CA TYR A 15 14.41 -20.56 -24.76
C TYR A 15 14.13 -19.07 -25.04
N ALA A 16 14.40 -18.18 -24.09
CA ALA A 16 14.12 -16.75 -24.27
C ALA A 16 14.87 -16.17 -25.49
N VAL A 17 16.13 -16.58 -25.70
CA VAL A 17 16.95 -16.14 -26.84
C VAL A 17 16.46 -16.70 -28.19
N SER A 18 15.79 -17.87 -28.22
CA SER A 18 15.18 -18.38 -29.46
C SER A 18 13.96 -17.57 -29.87
N GLU A 19 13.20 -17.08 -28.90
CA GLU A 19 11.94 -16.35 -29.13
C GLU A 19 12.16 -14.83 -29.30
N ILE A 20 13.14 -14.24 -28.60
CA ILE A 20 13.32 -12.80 -28.52
C ILE A 20 14.68 -12.41 -29.09
N GLU A 21 14.67 -11.85 -30.31
CA GLU A 21 15.88 -11.55 -31.07
C GLU A 21 16.87 -10.63 -30.32
N THR A 22 16.37 -9.61 -29.62
CA THR A 22 17.23 -8.61 -28.95
C THR A 22 18.01 -9.17 -27.77
N LEU A 23 17.61 -10.32 -27.21
CA LEU A 23 18.35 -10.97 -26.13
C LEU A 23 19.73 -11.46 -26.57
N LYS A 24 19.96 -11.65 -27.88
CA LYS A 24 21.30 -11.96 -28.44
C LYS A 24 22.34 -10.87 -28.15
N LEU A 25 21.92 -9.67 -27.76
CA LEU A 25 22.80 -8.57 -27.35
C LEU A 25 23.40 -8.75 -25.95
N ILE A 26 22.84 -9.65 -25.14
CA ILE A 26 23.30 -9.90 -23.77
C ILE A 26 24.32 -11.03 -23.78
N ASP A 27 25.45 -10.81 -23.12
CA ASP A 27 26.44 -11.86 -22.88
C ASP A 27 25.89 -12.90 -21.88
N ARG A 28 25.86 -14.17 -22.30
CA ARG A 28 25.33 -15.28 -21.48
C ARG A 28 26.08 -15.40 -20.16
N GLN A 29 27.40 -15.27 -20.15
CA GLN A 29 28.17 -15.46 -18.91
C GLN A 29 27.81 -14.37 -17.89
N LYS A 30 27.78 -13.10 -18.31
CA LYS A 30 27.34 -11.99 -17.46
C LYS A 30 25.92 -12.15 -16.96
N LEU A 31 25.01 -12.67 -17.79
CA LEU A 31 23.63 -12.97 -17.38
C LEU A 31 23.58 -14.02 -16.28
N MET A 32 24.33 -15.12 -16.42
CA MET A 32 24.36 -16.18 -15.41
C MET A 32 24.99 -15.72 -14.09
N GLU A 33 26.06 -14.94 -14.16
CA GLU A 33 26.66 -14.28 -12.99
C GLU A 33 25.64 -13.38 -12.30
N ARG A 34 24.85 -12.61 -13.07
CA ARG A 34 23.80 -11.76 -12.51
C ARG A 34 22.67 -12.56 -11.86
N VAL A 35 22.21 -13.64 -12.49
CA VAL A 35 21.21 -14.56 -11.92
C VAL A 35 21.70 -15.13 -10.58
N GLN A 36 22.97 -15.54 -10.51
CA GLN A 36 23.58 -16.05 -9.28
C GLN A 36 23.64 -14.98 -8.19
N VAL A 37 24.02 -13.74 -8.53
CA VAL A 37 24.10 -12.63 -7.57
C VAL A 37 22.73 -12.26 -7.01
N LEU A 38 21.70 -12.27 -7.85
CA LEU A 38 20.33 -11.94 -7.43
C LEU A 38 19.72 -13.01 -6.50
N ASN A 39 20.22 -14.24 -6.54
CA ASN A 39 19.61 -15.40 -5.87
C ASN A 39 20.63 -16.22 -5.07
N LYS A 40 21.63 -15.57 -4.46
CA LYS A 40 22.71 -16.25 -3.70
C LYS A 40 22.22 -17.22 -2.62
N GLU A 41 21.03 -16.98 -2.08
CA GLU A 41 20.44 -17.77 -0.99
C GLU A 41 19.47 -18.87 -1.49
N VAL A 42 19.31 -19.02 -2.81
CA VAL A 42 18.35 -19.96 -3.40
C VAL A 42 19.09 -21.14 -4.01
N GLU A 43 18.95 -22.31 -3.39
CA GLU A 43 19.61 -23.54 -3.83
C GLU A 43 18.87 -24.24 -4.98
N THR A 44 17.53 -24.18 -4.97
CA THR A 44 16.66 -24.76 -6.01
C THR A 44 15.63 -23.74 -6.47
N PHE A 45 15.35 -23.71 -7.77
CA PHE A 45 14.27 -22.90 -8.33
C PHE A 45 13.11 -23.78 -8.77
N ASP A 46 11.89 -23.31 -8.49
CA ASP A 46 10.75 -23.67 -9.33
C ASP A 46 10.83 -22.91 -10.68
N MET A 47 10.01 -23.32 -11.66
CA MET A 47 10.03 -22.73 -12.99
C MET A 47 9.80 -21.21 -12.96
N ASP A 48 8.88 -20.74 -12.12
CA ASP A 48 8.47 -19.34 -12.05
C ASP A 48 9.56 -18.48 -11.42
N GLN A 49 10.21 -18.96 -10.36
CA GLN A 49 11.35 -18.33 -9.72
C GLN A 49 12.53 -18.21 -10.68
N ALA A 50 12.83 -19.28 -11.42
CA ALA A 50 13.88 -19.25 -12.44
C ALA A 50 13.54 -18.24 -13.55
N ALA A 51 12.28 -18.21 -14.02
CA ALA A 51 11.83 -17.25 -15.03
C ALA A 51 11.97 -15.79 -14.55
N ARG A 52 11.55 -15.51 -13.30
CA ARG A 52 11.73 -14.19 -12.67
C ARG A 52 13.20 -13.82 -12.53
N ALA A 53 14.04 -14.73 -12.06
CA ALA A 53 15.48 -14.48 -11.90
C ALA A 53 16.14 -14.15 -13.25
N VAL A 54 15.85 -14.94 -14.29
CA VAL A 54 16.37 -14.71 -15.64
C VAL A 54 15.85 -13.40 -16.20
N LEU A 55 14.56 -13.10 -16.08
CA LEU A 55 14.02 -11.83 -16.59
C LEU A 55 14.54 -10.61 -15.87
N GLN A 56 14.77 -10.67 -14.56
CA GLN A 56 15.39 -9.56 -13.85
C GLN A 56 16.84 -9.34 -14.33
N ALA A 57 17.60 -10.42 -14.54
CA ALA A 57 18.95 -10.32 -15.10
C ALA A 57 18.97 -9.80 -16.54
N ILE A 58 18.01 -10.22 -17.37
CA ILE A 58 17.79 -9.67 -18.71
C ILE A 58 17.53 -8.17 -18.60
N TRP A 59 16.57 -7.77 -17.78
CA TRP A 59 16.23 -6.36 -17.62
C TRP A 59 17.41 -5.54 -17.11
N ASP A 60 18.23 -6.05 -16.20
CA ASP A 60 19.40 -5.31 -15.69
C ASP A 60 20.51 -5.12 -16.74
N LEU A 61 20.63 -6.03 -17.71
CA LEU A 61 21.74 -6.07 -18.68
C LEU A 61 21.36 -5.60 -20.09
N HIS A 62 20.07 -5.55 -20.41
CA HIS A 62 19.63 -5.30 -21.78
C HIS A 62 19.81 -3.82 -22.16
N PRO A 63 20.54 -3.49 -23.24
CA PRO A 63 20.85 -2.11 -23.60
C PRO A 63 19.67 -1.35 -24.22
N LEU A 64 18.63 -2.05 -24.70
CA LEU A 64 17.51 -1.46 -25.46
C LEU A 64 16.15 -1.82 -24.86
N HIS A 65 15.82 -1.31 -23.65
CA HIS A 65 14.56 -1.64 -22.97
C HIS A 65 13.30 -1.41 -23.82
N ALA A 66 13.22 -0.31 -24.56
CA ALA A 66 12.05 -0.01 -25.39
C ALA A 66 11.79 -1.07 -26.48
N LYS A 67 12.86 -1.57 -27.14
CA LYS A 67 12.73 -2.61 -28.17
C LYS A 67 12.38 -3.96 -27.54
N LEU A 68 12.99 -4.30 -26.41
CA LEU A 68 12.63 -5.50 -25.64
C LEU A 68 11.16 -5.46 -25.22
N THR A 69 10.68 -4.33 -24.71
CA THR A 69 9.29 -4.17 -24.30
C THR A 69 8.32 -4.40 -25.45
N ARG A 70 8.61 -3.88 -26.64
CA ARG A 70 7.78 -4.13 -27.81
C ARG A 70 7.76 -5.60 -28.21
N GLN A 71 8.91 -6.27 -28.23
CA GLN A 71 8.97 -7.71 -28.55
C GLN A 71 8.21 -8.55 -27.52
N MET A 72 8.30 -8.20 -26.24
CA MET A 72 7.55 -8.88 -25.18
C MET A 72 6.05 -8.63 -25.25
N GLN A 73 5.60 -7.50 -25.80
CA GLN A 73 4.17 -7.26 -26.06
C GLN A 73 3.63 -8.10 -27.23
N GLU A 74 4.46 -8.35 -28.23
CA GLU A 74 4.14 -9.18 -29.40
C GLU A 74 4.29 -10.69 -29.09
N PHE A 75 4.96 -11.04 -27.98
CA PHE A 75 5.21 -12.42 -27.56
C PHE A 75 3.95 -13.09 -27.00
N GLN A 76 3.43 -14.09 -27.74
CA GLN A 76 2.23 -14.86 -27.39
C GLN A 76 2.54 -16.36 -27.26
N PRO A 77 3.20 -16.78 -26.15
CA PRO A 77 3.61 -18.16 -25.97
C PRO A 77 2.42 -19.10 -25.73
N SER A 78 2.52 -20.31 -26.26
CA SER A 78 1.54 -21.37 -26.02
C SER A 78 2.01 -22.39 -24.99
N ASP A 79 3.33 -22.55 -24.84
CA ASP A 79 3.98 -23.48 -23.93
C ASP A 79 4.13 -22.92 -22.51
N ALA A 80 4.36 -23.81 -21.54
CA ALA A 80 4.43 -23.46 -20.13
C ALA A 80 5.61 -22.53 -19.80
N LEU A 81 6.76 -22.70 -20.44
CA LEU A 81 7.96 -21.92 -20.15
C LEU A 81 7.78 -20.48 -20.67
N GLY A 82 7.30 -20.33 -21.90
CA GLY A 82 6.94 -19.03 -22.44
C GLY A 82 5.89 -18.31 -21.59
N LYS A 83 4.85 -19.01 -21.11
CA LYS A 83 3.86 -18.43 -20.18
C LYS A 83 4.50 -17.95 -18.88
N ALA A 84 5.37 -18.74 -18.25
CA ALA A 84 6.09 -18.34 -17.04
C ALA A 84 6.98 -17.11 -17.28
N LEU A 85 7.64 -17.02 -18.44
CA LEU A 85 8.38 -15.81 -18.84
C LEU A 85 7.45 -14.60 -19.01
N LEU A 86 6.33 -14.75 -19.69
CA LEU A 86 5.38 -13.66 -19.89
C LEU A 86 4.78 -13.20 -18.54
N GLU A 87 4.45 -14.11 -17.65
CA GLU A 87 3.99 -13.81 -16.29
C GLU A 87 5.06 -13.04 -15.51
N ALA A 88 6.30 -13.56 -15.48
CA ALA A 88 7.43 -12.89 -14.85
C ALA A 88 7.66 -11.48 -15.43
N TRP A 89 7.45 -11.30 -16.74
CA TRP A 89 7.58 -10.02 -17.42
C TRP A 89 6.52 -9.03 -16.96
N ASN A 90 5.27 -9.48 -16.84
CA ASN A 90 4.15 -8.64 -16.42
C ASN A 90 4.31 -8.10 -15.00
N ILE A 91 5.01 -8.85 -14.14
CA ILE A 91 5.28 -8.44 -12.75
C ILE A 91 6.69 -7.86 -12.52
N LEU A 92 7.47 -7.59 -13.57
CA LEU A 92 8.78 -6.95 -13.42
C LEU A 92 8.67 -5.62 -12.66
N PRO A 93 9.56 -5.33 -11.70
CA PRO A 93 9.38 -4.17 -10.83
C PRO A 93 9.21 -2.82 -11.56
N PRO A 94 10.02 -2.49 -12.60
CA PRO A 94 9.84 -1.24 -13.35
C PRO A 94 8.49 -1.14 -14.04
N ARG A 95 7.96 -2.26 -14.55
CA ARG A 95 6.66 -2.32 -15.22
C ARG A 95 5.51 -2.19 -14.23
N LEU A 96 5.62 -2.85 -13.07
CA LEU A 96 4.67 -2.68 -11.99
C LEU A 96 4.59 -1.22 -11.53
N VAL A 97 5.73 -0.55 -11.40
CA VAL A 97 5.78 0.89 -11.07
C VAL A 97 5.14 1.73 -12.17
N GLU A 98 5.51 1.50 -13.43
CA GLU A 98 4.97 2.23 -14.59
C GLU A 98 3.44 2.08 -14.71
N THR A 99 2.89 0.89 -14.48
CA THR A 99 1.43 0.67 -14.57
C THR A 99 0.66 1.26 -13.39
N HIS A 100 1.28 1.37 -12.21
CA HIS A 100 0.58 1.69 -10.95
C HIS A 100 0.97 3.03 -10.34
N TRP A 101 1.74 3.88 -11.04
CA TRP A 101 2.21 5.15 -10.51
C TRP A 101 1.06 6.09 -10.07
N GLU A 102 -0.09 6.03 -10.73
CA GLU A 102 -1.28 6.83 -10.37
C GLU A 102 -1.84 6.47 -8.98
N LEU A 103 -1.57 5.24 -8.49
CA LEU A 103 -1.97 4.86 -7.13
C LEU A 103 -1.27 5.71 -6.07
N VAL A 104 -0.07 6.21 -6.36
CA VAL A 104 0.67 7.06 -5.43
C VAL A 104 -0.11 8.34 -5.16
N LYS A 105 -0.67 8.95 -6.21
CA LYS A 105 -1.51 10.16 -6.08
C LYS A 105 -2.74 9.91 -5.23
N LYS A 106 -3.40 8.76 -5.45
CA LYS A 106 -4.56 8.34 -4.65
C LYS A 106 -4.22 8.12 -3.19
N ALA A 107 -3.10 7.45 -2.92
CA ALA A 107 -2.62 7.22 -1.57
C ALA A 107 -2.27 8.56 -0.89
N ALA A 108 -1.49 9.41 -1.56
CA ALA A 108 -1.08 10.71 -1.04
C ALA A 108 -2.30 11.60 -0.71
N LYS A 109 -3.28 11.72 -1.61
CA LYS A 109 -4.51 12.51 -1.35
C LYS A 109 -5.31 11.99 -0.17
N ARG A 110 -5.39 10.67 0.02
CA ARG A 110 -6.11 10.08 1.14
C ARG A 110 -5.42 10.37 2.49
N HIS A 111 -4.10 10.50 2.49
CA HIS A 111 -3.29 10.75 3.68
C HIS A 111 -2.96 12.23 3.89
N HIS A 112 -3.07 13.04 2.84
CA HIS A 112 -3.02 14.48 2.91
C HIS A 112 -4.34 14.97 3.50
N ILE A 113 -4.26 15.55 4.69
CA ILE A 113 -5.38 16.22 5.32
C ILE A 113 -5.28 17.67 4.85
N PRO A 114 -6.18 18.18 3.99
CA PRO A 114 -6.17 19.58 3.62
C PRO A 114 -6.42 20.41 4.89
N THR A 115 -5.36 21.07 5.38
CA THR A 115 -5.48 22.11 6.39
C THR A 115 -5.76 23.43 5.68
N GLN A 116 -6.34 24.42 6.37
CA GLN A 116 -6.67 25.73 5.78
C GLN A 116 -5.45 26.50 5.24
N PHE A 117 -4.24 26.00 5.50
CA PHE A 117 -3.00 26.53 4.97
C PHE A 117 -2.35 25.49 4.05
N GLU A 118 -2.24 25.90 2.79
CA GLU A 118 -1.65 25.17 1.68
C GLU A 118 -0.28 24.58 2.03
N ASP A 119 -0.09 23.29 1.82
CA ASP A 119 1.25 22.69 1.79
C ASP A 119 1.36 21.75 0.59
N GLU A 120 1.39 22.34 -0.61
CA GLU A 120 1.81 21.64 -1.84
C GLU A 120 3.17 20.94 -1.62
N ALA A 121 4.05 21.52 -0.79
CA ALA A 121 5.30 20.90 -0.38
C ALA A 121 5.11 19.59 0.40
N GLU A 122 4.20 19.54 1.38
CA GLU A 122 3.87 18.29 2.09
C GLU A 122 3.25 17.26 1.16
N PHE A 123 2.35 17.69 0.27
CA PHE A 123 1.77 16.79 -0.72
C PHE A 123 2.85 16.19 -1.64
N GLN A 124 3.78 17.01 -2.14
CA GLN A 124 4.89 16.54 -2.98
C GLN A 124 5.86 15.63 -2.21
N GLU A 125 6.09 15.88 -0.92
CA GLU A 125 6.92 15.00 -0.08
C GLU A 125 6.25 13.65 0.15
N LEU A 126 4.95 13.63 0.48
CA LEU A 126 4.16 12.39 0.56
C LEU A 126 4.16 11.64 -0.76
N MET A 127 4.02 12.34 -1.89
CA MET A 127 4.15 11.74 -3.22
C MET A 127 5.53 11.10 -3.43
N SER A 128 6.60 11.73 -2.96
CA SER A 128 7.96 11.18 -3.02
C SER A 128 8.08 9.88 -2.20
N VAL A 129 7.63 9.89 -0.95
CA VAL A 129 7.58 8.70 -0.08
C VAL A 129 6.75 7.60 -0.72
N GLY A 130 5.61 7.94 -1.31
CA GLY A 130 4.76 6.99 -2.00
C GLY A 130 5.41 6.35 -3.23
N ARG A 131 6.18 7.12 -4.02
CA ARG A 131 6.93 6.60 -5.17
C ARG A 131 8.00 5.60 -4.73
N GLU A 132 8.75 5.94 -3.69
CA GLU A 132 9.76 5.04 -3.11
C GLU A 132 9.10 3.75 -2.56
N ALA A 133 8.00 3.91 -1.83
CA ALA A 133 7.25 2.79 -1.29
C ALA A 133 6.67 1.89 -2.40
N LEU A 134 6.15 2.46 -3.49
CA LEU A 134 5.69 1.69 -4.65
C LEU A 134 6.81 0.87 -5.29
N PHE A 135 7.99 1.48 -5.46
CA PHE A 135 9.16 0.78 -5.99
C PHE A 135 9.60 -0.38 -5.09
N MET A 136 9.69 -0.13 -3.78
CA MET A 136 10.01 -1.16 -2.79
C MET A 136 8.96 -2.28 -2.75
N ALA A 137 7.68 -1.93 -2.88
CA ALA A 137 6.60 -2.89 -2.99
C ALA A 137 6.76 -3.75 -4.26
N ALA A 138 7.08 -3.15 -5.41
CA ALA A 138 7.29 -3.88 -6.66
C ALA A 138 8.44 -4.89 -6.54
N GLN A 139 9.55 -4.51 -5.91
CA GLN A 139 10.67 -5.43 -5.64
C GLN A 139 10.30 -6.58 -4.69
N LYS A 140 9.56 -6.29 -3.62
CA LYS A 140 9.12 -7.31 -2.65
C LYS A 140 8.11 -8.27 -3.26
N PHE A 141 7.14 -7.73 -4.00
CA PHE A 141 6.13 -8.51 -4.70
C PHE A 141 6.75 -9.43 -5.74
N PHE A 142 7.69 -8.92 -6.55
CA PHE A 142 8.38 -9.71 -7.56
C PHE A 142 9.10 -10.95 -6.98
N LYS A 143 9.70 -10.84 -5.79
CA LYS A 143 10.36 -11.98 -5.14
C LYS A 143 9.37 -13.07 -4.72
N ARG A 144 8.20 -12.67 -4.20
CA ARG A 144 7.18 -13.59 -3.66
C ARG A 144 5.77 -13.08 -4.02
N PRO A 145 5.32 -13.27 -5.27
CA PRO A 145 4.02 -12.80 -5.71
C PRO A 145 2.91 -13.53 -4.96
N LYS A 146 2.02 -12.78 -4.29
CA LYS A 146 0.85 -13.31 -3.58
C LYS A 146 -0.27 -12.27 -3.62
N GLY A 147 -1.48 -12.68 -4.03
CA GLY A 147 -2.58 -11.75 -4.31
C GLY A 147 -2.26 -10.83 -5.48
N SER A 148 -3.03 -9.75 -5.69
CA SER A 148 -2.61 -8.77 -6.69
C SER A 148 -1.61 -7.76 -6.12
N PHE A 149 -0.79 -7.24 -7.04
CA PHE A 149 0.16 -6.21 -6.75
C PHE A 149 -0.48 -4.92 -6.24
N LYS A 150 -1.64 -4.53 -6.78
CA LYS A 150 -2.31 -3.27 -6.45
C LYS A 150 -2.68 -3.20 -4.96
N SER A 151 -3.25 -4.28 -4.43
CA SER A 151 -3.61 -4.44 -3.01
C SER A 151 -2.38 -4.40 -2.10
N PHE A 152 -1.35 -5.15 -2.49
CA PHE A 152 -0.09 -5.20 -1.77
C PHE A 152 0.60 -3.83 -1.73
N ALA A 153 0.74 -3.17 -2.89
CA ALA A 153 1.36 -1.87 -3.04
C ALA A 153 0.59 -0.79 -2.27
N TRP A 154 -0.74 -0.80 -2.33
CA TRP A 154 -1.58 0.14 -1.59
C TRP A 154 -1.30 0.10 -0.08
N SER A 155 -1.29 -1.11 0.47
CA SER A 155 -1.03 -1.34 1.90
C SER A 155 0.35 -0.84 2.31
N PHE A 156 1.35 -1.13 1.47
CA PHE A 156 2.74 -0.76 1.70
C PHE A 156 2.96 0.76 1.63
N MET A 157 2.41 1.42 0.60
CA MET A 157 2.47 2.89 0.45
C MET A 157 1.80 3.59 1.61
N ARG A 158 0.60 3.14 2.01
CA ARG A 158 -0.13 3.72 3.14
C ARG A 158 0.70 3.69 4.43
N GLU A 159 1.30 2.55 4.77
CA GLU A 159 2.08 2.47 6.00
C GLU A 159 3.33 3.35 5.93
N SER A 160 4.00 3.39 4.77
CA SER A 160 5.20 4.21 4.57
C SER A 160 4.88 5.71 4.69
N MET A 161 3.79 6.18 4.09
CA MET A 161 3.33 7.57 4.22
C MET A 161 2.92 7.92 5.65
N ARG A 162 2.23 7.01 6.35
CA ARG A 162 1.83 7.22 7.75
C ARG A 162 3.04 7.26 8.68
N GLU A 163 4.02 6.42 8.42
CA GLU A 163 5.30 6.43 9.13
C GLU A 163 6.04 7.74 8.92
N GLU A 164 6.11 8.27 7.70
CA GLU A 164 6.73 9.57 7.44
C GLU A 164 6.03 10.69 8.21
N GLN A 165 4.70 10.78 8.15
CA GLN A 165 3.94 11.78 8.88
C GLN A 165 4.17 11.70 10.40
N ARG A 166 4.30 10.49 10.93
CA ARG A 166 4.62 10.27 12.35
C ARG A 166 6.04 10.72 12.70
N ASN A 167 6.99 10.49 11.81
CA ASN A 167 8.41 10.83 12.02
C ASN A 167 8.69 12.32 11.81
N ARG A 168 7.84 13.04 11.07
CA ARG A 168 7.91 14.50 10.92
C ARG A 168 7.73 15.26 12.23
N HIS A 169 7.02 14.70 13.22
CA HIS A 169 6.91 15.37 14.52
C HIS A 169 8.24 15.26 15.30
N PRO A 170 8.84 16.38 15.75
CA PRO A 170 10.11 16.37 16.49
C PRO A 170 10.02 15.73 17.89
N VAL A 171 8.85 15.20 18.27
CA VAL A 171 8.58 14.58 19.56
C VAL A 171 8.33 13.09 19.32
N PRO A 172 9.04 12.18 20.00
CA PRO A 172 8.89 10.75 19.78
C PRO A 172 7.45 10.25 19.95
N PRO A 173 7.00 9.23 19.19
CA PRO A 173 5.62 8.72 19.28
C PRO A 173 5.21 8.24 20.68
N SER A 174 6.14 7.68 21.44
CA SER A 174 5.91 7.26 22.83
C SER A 174 5.61 8.43 23.76
N VAL A 175 6.19 9.61 23.48
CA VAL A 175 5.95 10.85 24.22
C VAL A 175 4.64 11.49 23.79
N LEU A 176 4.34 11.52 22.47
CA LEU A 176 3.05 11.97 21.95
C LEU A 176 1.87 11.19 22.55
N LYS A 177 2.00 9.85 22.68
CA LYS A 177 0.96 9.02 23.32
C LYS A 177 0.71 9.41 24.79
N LYS A 178 1.79 9.71 25.53
CA LYS A 178 1.70 10.15 26.93
C LYS A 178 1.05 11.54 27.04
N LEU A 179 1.42 12.46 26.15
CA LEU A 179 0.84 13.79 26.04
C LEU A 179 -0.67 13.74 25.71
N ALA A 180 -1.08 12.97 24.69
CA ALA A 180 -2.49 12.80 24.34
C ALA A 180 -3.31 12.19 25.49
N THR A 181 -2.71 11.27 26.25
CA THR A 181 -3.34 10.69 27.45
C THR A 181 -3.46 11.71 28.58
N LEU A 182 -2.45 12.57 28.77
CA LEU A 182 -2.52 13.71 29.70
C LEU A 182 -3.64 14.69 29.30
N GLY A 183 -3.79 14.99 28.01
CA GLY A 183 -4.88 15.80 27.47
C GLY A 183 -6.26 15.20 27.79
N ARG A 184 -6.46 13.91 27.52
CA ARG A 184 -7.70 13.18 27.86
C ARG A 184 -8.01 13.20 29.36
N LEU A 185 -7.00 13.01 30.21
CA LEU A 185 -7.15 13.08 31.67
C LEU A 185 -7.57 14.49 32.12
N ARG A 186 -7.00 15.55 31.53
CA ARG A 186 -7.42 16.93 31.83
C ARG A 186 -8.89 17.15 31.47
N GLU A 187 -9.33 16.69 30.30
CA GLU A 187 -10.72 16.80 29.85
C GLU A 187 -11.67 16.02 30.76
N GLU A 188 -11.36 14.75 31.08
CA GLU A 188 -12.18 13.92 31.96
C GLU A 188 -12.36 14.55 33.35
N TYR A 189 -11.29 15.12 33.91
CA TYR A 189 -11.34 15.79 35.20
C TYR A 189 -12.08 17.12 35.14
N HIS A 190 -11.91 17.88 34.05
CA HIS A 190 -12.65 19.11 33.82
C HIS A 190 -14.16 18.88 33.74
N VAL A 191 -14.60 17.87 32.96
CA VAL A 191 -16.02 17.48 32.85
C VAL A 191 -16.62 17.05 34.19
N ARG A 192 -15.81 16.46 35.07
CA ARG A 192 -16.23 16.05 36.43
C ARG A 192 -16.11 17.16 37.47
N ASP A 193 -15.69 18.36 37.07
CA ASP A 193 -15.41 19.50 37.96
C ASP A 193 -14.38 19.14 39.07
N LEU A 194 -13.41 18.30 38.72
CA LEU A 194 -12.34 17.82 39.59
C LEU A 194 -10.99 18.44 39.19
N THR A 195 -10.11 18.60 40.16
CA THR A 195 -8.76 19.12 39.93
C THR A 195 -7.80 17.99 39.59
N LEU A 196 -7.16 18.05 38.42
CA LEU A 196 -6.08 17.12 38.06
C LEU A 196 -4.79 17.49 38.79
N THR A 197 -4.42 16.73 39.82
CA THR A 197 -3.20 16.98 40.62
C THR A 197 -1.97 16.26 40.05
N ARG A 198 -0.78 16.72 40.45
CA ARG A 198 0.50 16.13 40.02
C ARG A 198 0.62 14.65 40.40
N ASP A 199 0.15 14.26 41.58
CA ASP A 199 0.19 12.87 42.04
C ASP A 199 -0.69 11.95 41.20
N ILE A 200 -1.83 12.47 40.73
CA ILE A 200 -2.72 11.76 39.82
C ILE A 200 -2.02 11.56 38.47
N ILE A 201 -1.39 12.60 37.91
CA ILE A 201 -0.62 12.51 36.66
C ILE A 201 0.47 11.42 36.76
N LEU A 202 1.26 11.44 37.83
CA LEU A 202 2.34 10.45 38.05
C LEU A 202 1.79 9.02 38.13
N ARG A 203 0.67 8.84 38.83
CA ARG A 203 0.03 7.53 39.03
C ARG A 203 -0.62 7.00 37.76
N GLU A 204 -1.46 7.82 37.10
CA GLU A 204 -2.24 7.39 35.93
C GLU A 204 -1.34 7.14 34.71
N LEU A 205 -0.31 7.98 34.50
CA LEU A 205 0.63 7.83 33.39
C LEU A 205 1.84 6.93 33.73
N LYS A 206 1.93 6.45 34.99
CA LYS A 206 3.03 5.62 35.51
C LYS A 206 4.41 6.23 35.23
N LEU A 207 4.57 7.51 35.58
CA LEU A 207 5.79 8.29 35.34
C LEU A 207 6.54 8.55 36.64
N SER A 208 7.87 8.62 36.54
CA SER A 208 8.70 9.24 37.57
C SER A 208 8.53 10.76 37.58
N GLU A 209 8.97 11.41 38.67
CA GLU A 209 8.93 12.87 38.78
C GLU A 209 9.69 13.60 37.67
N ASN A 210 10.82 13.06 37.24
CA ASN A 210 11.64 13.65 36.19
C ASN A 210 10.98 13.49 34.83
N GLU A 211 10.44 12.30 34.52
CA GLU A 211 9.70 12.06 33.29
C GLU A 211 8.44 12.94 33.18
N ALA A 212 7.73 13.18 34.28
CA ALA A 212 6.59 14.09 34.29
C ALA A 212 7.00 15.54 34.02
N LYS A 213 8.15 15.99 34.56
CA LYS A 213 8.68 17.33 34.27
C LYS A 213 9.07 17.47 32.80
N GLU A 214 9.76 16.49 32.24
CA GLU A 214 10.13 16.46 30.82
C GLU A 214 8.90 16.42 29.91
N LEU A 215 7.89 15.64 30.27
CA LEU A 215 6.63 15.56 29.55
C LEU A 215 5.91 16.91 29.55
N LEU A 216 5.79 17.59 30.69
CA LEU A 216 5.17 18.92 30.79
C LEU A 216 5.97 20.01 30.08
N ALA A 217 7.31 19.93 30.11
CA ALA A 217 8.16 20.84 29.34
C ALA A 217 7.98 20.64 27.83
N THR A 218 7.86 19.38 27.39
CA THR A 218 7.53 19.03 26.00
C THR A 218 6.13 19.53 25.64
N GLU A 219 5.15 19.38 26.53
CA GLU A 219 3.77 19.88 26.38
C GLU A 219 3.76 21.40 26.14
N ALA A 220 4.57 22.16 26.88
CA ALA A 220 4.61 23.61 26.78
C ALA A 220 5.16 24.11 25.43
N VAL A 221 6.02 23.33 24.77
CA VAL A 221 6.64 23.70 23.49
C VAL A 221 5.84 23.17 22.30
N TRP A 222 5.33 21.94 22.41
CA TRP A 222 4.74 21.20 21.30
C TRP A 222 3.24 20.95 21.45
N GLY A 223 2.62 21.45 22.52
CA GLY A 223 1.21 21.26 22.82
C GLY A 223 0.91 19.92 23.50
N SER A 224 -0.37 19.62 23.67
CA SER A 224 -0.88 18.44 24.38
C SER A 224 -0.57 17.10 23.70
N GLY A 225 0.31 17.06 22.70
CA GLY A 225 0.63 15.88 21.87
C GLY A 225 -0.58 15.26 21.18
N GLN A 226 -1.74 15.92 21.29
CA GLN A 226 -2.75 15.91 20.26
C GLN A 226 -2.02 16.30 18.97
N PRO A 227 -2.19 15.55 17.88
CA PRO A 227 -1.83 16.06 16.56
C PRO A 227 -2.34 17.51 16.47
N PHE A 228 -1.57 18.44 15.87
CA PHE A 228 -2.08 19.77 15.52
C PHE A 228 -3.53 19.58 15.10
N GLU A 229 -4.48 20.21 15.81
CA GLU A 229 -5.90 19.94 15.65
C GLU A 229 -6.34 20.21 14.21
N HIS A 230 -6.17 19.20 13.37
CA HIS A 230 -7.08 18.76 12.33
C HIS A 230 -7.69 17.44 12.77
N ASP A 231 -7.79 17.28 14.09
CA ASP A 231 -8.48 16.19 14.73
C ASP A 231 -9.99 16.39 14.51
N HIS A 232 -10.45 15.91 13.37
CA HIS A 232 -11.51 14.93 13.47
C HIS A 232 -10.95 13.64 12.88
N ILE A 233 -10.53 12.77 13.80
CA ILE A 233 -10.73 11.32 13.72
C ILE A 233 -9.53 10.58 13.12
N LEU A 234 -8.40 10.70 13.80
CA LEU A 234 -7.53 9.56 14.06
C LEU A 234 -7.82 9.00 15.45
N GLU A 235 -9.10 8.85 15.77
CA GLU A 235 -9.52 8.01 16.88
C GLU A 235 -9.01 6.60 16.60
N GLU A 236 -8.15 6.13 17.50
CA GLU A 236 -8.05 4.78 18.07
C GLU A 236 -9.44 4.08 18.12
N LEU A 237 -10.05 3.87 16.96
CA LEU A 237 -10.94 2.76 16.73
C LEU A 237 -9.99 1.67 16.28
N GLU A 238 -9.89 0.61 17.08
CA GLU A 238 -9.72 -0.72 16.55
C GLU A 238 -10.65 -0.83 15.34
N VAL A 239 -10.09 -0.55 14.18
CA VAL A 239 -10.76 -0.79 12.92
C VAL A 239 -10.78 -2.29 12.89
N ALA A 240 -11.93 -2.85 13.32
CA ALA A 240 -12.31 -4.23 13.08
C ALA A 240 -11.72 -4.61 11.74
N ASP A 241 -10.81 -5.58 11.79
CA ASP A 241 -10.01 -6.15 10.71
C ASP A 241 -10.70 -6.06 9.34
N TYR A 242 -10.73 -4.86 8.73
CA TYR A 242 -11.02 -4.69 7.33
C TYR A 242 -9.72 -5.06 6.68
N SER A 243 -9.56 -6.38 6.55
CA SER A 243 -8.41 -7.00 5.94
C SER A 243 -8.04 -6.20 4.69
N LEU A 244 -6.74 -6.05 4.48
CA LEU A 244 -6.18 -5.50 3.24
C LEU A 244 -6.81 -6.17 2.00
N ASP A 245 -7.36 -7.37 2.19
CA ASP A 245 -8.18 -8.17 1.27
C ASP A 245 -9.44 -7.47 0.75
N SER A 246 -10.23 -6.76 1.57
CA SER A 246 -11.51 -6.16 1.11
C SER A 246 -11.29 -4.89 0.29
N LEU A 247 -10.35 -4.06 0.75
CA LEU A 247 -9.89 -2.89 0.00
C LEU A 247 -9.12 -3.30 -1.25
N GLY A 248 -8.33 -4.38 -1.12
CA GLY A 248 -7.63 -5.03 -2.20
C GLY A 248 -8.59 -5.53 -3.26
N MET A 249 -9.67 -6.23 -2.90
CA MET A 249 -10.70 -6.70 -3.84
C MET A 249 -11.31 -5.57 -4.66
N ILE A 250 -11.78 -4.49 -4.02
CA ILE A 250 -12.36 -3.34 -4.74
C ILE A 250 -11.34 -2.70 -5.69
N MET A 251 -10.07 -2.66 -5.27
CA MET A 251 -9.00 -2.18 -6.11
C MET A 251 -8.64 -3.17 -7.22
N GLU A 252 -8.74 -4.47 -6.99
CA GLU A 252 -8.39 -5.58 -7.89
C GLU A 252 -9.35 -5.77 -9.05
N VAL A 253 -10.58 -5.29 -8.94
CA VAL A 253 -11.55 -5.43 -10.04
C VAL A 253 -11.15 -4.53 -11.21
N GLU A 254 -10.42 -5.11 -12.16
CA GLU A 254 -10.21 -4.54 -13.51
C GLU A 254 -11.46 -4.70 -14.39
N ASN A 255 -12.40 -5.57 -14.01
CA ASN A 255 -13.63 -5.82 -14.75
C ASN A 255 -14.73 -4.84 -14.33
N VAL A 256 -14.79 -3.71 -15.05
CA VAL A 256 -15.77 -2.63 -14.84
C VAL A 256 -17.20 -3.17 -14.67
N LYS A 257 -17.58 -4.25 -15.37
CA LYS A 257 -18.94 -4.83 -15.28
C LYS A 257 -19.23 -5.47 -13.92
N LEU A 258 -18.32 -6.26 -13.37
CA LEU A 258 -18.46 -6.86 -12.03
C LEU A 258 -18.53 -5.77 -10.96
N LEU A 259 -17.77 -4.68 -11.14
CA LEU A 259 -17.81 -3.54 -10.24
C LEU A 259 -19.13 -2.77 -10.37
N GLU A 260 -19.62 -2.55 -11.60
CA GLU A 260 -20.92 -1.91 -11.87
C GLU A 260 -22.08 -2.71 -11.29
N GLU A 261 -22.07 -4.04 -11.44
CA GLU A 261 -23.07 -4.93 -10.86
C GLU A 261 -23.06 -4.88 -9.33
N ALA A 262 -21.88 -4.98 -8.70
CA ALA A 262 -21.73 -4.83 -7.26
C ALA A 262 -22.20 -3.45 -6.77
N MET A 263 -21.87 -2.39 -7.51
CA MET A 263 -22.31 -1.02 -7.20
C MET A 263 -23.81 -0.84 -7.38
N SER A 264 -24.44 -1.51 -8.36
CA SER A 264 -25.89 -1.46 -8.59
C SER A 264 -26.70 -2.14 -7.49
N GLY A 265 -26.09 -3.10 -6.78
CA GLY A 265 -26.67 -3.76 -5.61
C GLY A 265 -26.63 -2.91 -4.33
N LEU A 266 -25.92 -1.78 -4.32
CA LEU A 266 -25.83 -0.89 -3.17
C LEU A 266 -26.98 0.14 -3.19
N GLY A 267 -27.63 0.31 -2.04
CA GLY A 267 -28.58 1.41 -1.82
C GLY A 267 -27.88 2.74 -1.53
N GLU A 268 -28.66 3.82 -1.46
CA GLU A 268 -28.19 5.08 -0.87
C GLU A 268 -28.32 5.03 0.66
N PRO A 269 -27.33 5.53 1.42
CA PRO A 269 -26.16 6.31 0.98
C PRO A 269 -24.91 5.47 0.63
N GLU A 270 -24.96 4.14 0.74
CA GLU A 270 -23.80 3.25 0.55
C GLU A 270 -23.11 3.41 -0.81
N ALA A 271 -23.87 3.50 -1.90
CA ALA A 271 -23.34 3.67 -3.25
C ALA A 271 -22.59 5.00 -3.40
N SER A 272 -23.16 6.11 -2.93
CA SER A 272 -22.52 7.43 -2.96
C SER A 272 -21.24 7.48 -2.14
N ILE A 273 -21.20 6.78 -1.00
CA ILE A 273 -20.01 6.67 -0.16
C ILE A 273 -18.87 5.98 -0.91
N ILE A 274 -19.13 4.84 -1.55
CA ILE A 274 -18.12 4.13 -2.36
C ILE A 274 -17.65 5.02 -3.52
N ARG A 275 -18.58 5.69 -4.22
CA ARG A 275 -18.23 6.61 -5.32
C ARG A 275 -17.26 7.70 -4.86
N LYS A 276 -17.59 8.40 -3.77
CA LYS A 276 -16.79 9.50 -3.25
C LYS A 276 -15.39 9.06 -2.81
N LEU A 277 -15.30 7.95 -2.08
CA LEU A 277 -14.03 7.48 -1.54
C LEU A 277 -13.09 6.92 -2.61
N TYR A 278 -13.62 6.18 -3.59
CA TYR A 278 -12.79 5.35 -4.48
C TYR A 278 -12.67 5.91 -5.90
N PHE A 279 -13.63 6.73 -6.35
CA PHE A 279 -13.66 7.28 -7.70
C PHE A 279 -13.41 8.79 -7.71
N GLU A 280 -13.97 9.52 -6.75
CA GLU A 280 -13.78 10.97 -6.62
C GLU A 280 -12.58 11.33 -5.73
N GLU A 281 -11.92 10.32 -5.13
CA GLU A 281 -10.72 10.46 -4.29
C GLU A 281 -10.92 11.41 -3.09
N ARG A 282 -12.16 11.48 -2.57
CA ARG A 282 -12.49 12.28 -1.39
C ARG A 282 -12.01 11.62 -0.11
N SER A 283 -11.54 12.44 0.83
CA SER A 283 -11.32 12.01 2.20
C SER A 283 -12.65 11.63 2.88
N TYR A 284 -12.57 10.87 3.97
CA TYR A 284 -13.75 10.50 4.75
C TYR A 284 -14.51 11.72 5.28
N ARG A 285 -13.79 12.80 5.62
CA ARG A 285 -14.37 14.03 6.15
C ARG A 285 -15.11 14.80 5.07
N GLU A 286 -14.46 15.05 3.94
CA GLU A 286 -15.08 15.72 2.77
C GLU A 286 -16.29 14.92 2.29
N ALA A 287 -16.18 13.60 2.20
CA ALA A 287 -17.29 12.76 1.73
C ALA A 287 -18.47 12.72 2.71
N ALA A 288 -18.22 12.76 4.01
CA ALA A 288 -19.27 12.80 5.02
C ALA A 288 -19.96 14.18 5.05
N GLU A 289 -19.19 15.26 4.92
CA GLU A 289 -19.69 16.62 4.80
C GLU A 289 -20.54 16.81 3.53
N ASP A 290 -20.03 16.36 2.38
CA ASP A 290 -20.74 16.37 1.09
C ASP A 290 -22.09 15.64 1.15
N LEU A 291 -22.16 14.54 1.91
CA LEU A 291 -23.36 13.71 2.05
C LEU A 291 -24.25 14.15 3.22
N GLY A 292 -23.85 15.15 4.00
CA GLY A 292 -24.60 15.62 5.16
C GLY A 292 -24.77 14.57 6.26
N VAL A 293 -23.86 13.60 6.36
CA VAL A 293 -23.90 12.53 7.36
C VAL A 293 -22.78 12.68 8.39
N SER A 294 -23.05 12.33 9.65
CA SER A 294 -22.00 12.29 10.66
C SER A 294 -20.93 11.24 10.32
N LEU A 295 -19.67 11.48 10.71
CA LEU A 295 -18.59 10.53 10.40
C LEU A 295 -18.80 9.11 10.96
N PRO A 296 -19.35 8.91 12.18
CA PRO A 296 -19.71 7.58 12.66
C PRO A 296 -20.76 6.88 11.79
N ALA A 297 -21.77 7.62 11.32
CA ALA A 297 -22.78 7.07 10.41
C ALA A 297 -22.15 6.70 9.05
N PHE A 298 -21.30 7.58 8.50
CA PHE A 298 -20.55 7.34 7.26
C PHE A 298 -19.73 6.05 7.32
N LYS A 299 -18.94 5.85 8.40
CA LYS A 299 -18.13 4.63 8.58
C LYS A 299 -18.98 3.36 8.64
N ARG A 300 -20.14 3.41 9.30
CA ARG A 300 -21.08 2.28 9.38
C ARG A 300 -21.66 1.92 8.00
N TYR A 301 -22.08 2.93 7.23
CA TYR A 301 -22.57 2.70 5.87
C TYR A 301 -21.46 2.18 4.96
N HIS A 302 -20.25 2.73 5.09
CA HIS A 302 -19.09 2.24 4.35
C HIS A 302 -18.81 0.76 4.65
N LYS A 303 -18.79 0.36 5.93
CA LYS A 303 -18.67 -1.06 6.33
C LYS A 303 -19.69 -1.94 5.65
N LYS A 304 -20.97 -1.56 5.77
CA LYS A 304 -22.08 -2.33 5.20
C LYS A 304 -21.98 -2.45 3.68
N ALA A 305 -21.56 -1.38 3.01
CA ALA A 305 -21.30 -1.40 1.56
C ALA A 305 -20.20 -2.41 1.19
N LEU A 306 -19.08 -2.41 1.92
CA LEU A 306 -17.98 -3.35 1.69
C LEU A 306 -18.40 -4.82 1.92
N GLU A 307 -19.20 -5.08 2.95
CA GLU A 307 -19.74 -6.41 3.23
C GLU A 307 -20.63 -6.90 2.08
N SER A 308 -21.55 -6.07 1.60
CA SER A 308 -22.42 -6.39 0.46
C SER A 308 -21.63 -6.60 -0.84
N MET A 309 -20.63 -5.78 -1.13
CA MET A 309 -19.77 -5.96 -2.31
C MET A 309 -18.95 -7.25 -2.21
N ARG A 310 -18.44 -7.58 -1.01
CA ARG A 310 -17.70 -8.84 -0.79
C ARG A 310 -18.58 -10.06 -1.00
N GLU A 311 -19.81 -10.05 -0.49
CA GLU A 311 -20.78 -11.12 -0.73
C GLU A 311 -21.03 -11.29 -2.23
N HIS A 312 -21.16 -10.20 -2.97
CA HIS A 312 -21.32 -10.24 -4.42
C HIS A 312 -20.11 -10.84 -5.14
N PHE A 313 -18.88 -10.47 -4.74
CA PHE A 313 -17.65 -11.02 -5.32
C PHE A 313 -17.36 -12.47 -4.92
N ALA A 314 -17.89 -12.94 -3.79
CA ALA A 314 -17.72 -14.31 -3.33
C ALA A 314 -18.68 -15.31 -3.99
N GLN A 315 -19.71 -14.85 -4.70
CA GLN A 315 -20.59 -15.74 -5.45
C GLN A 315 -19.86 -16.22 -6.72
N PRO A 316 -19.82 -17.54 -7.01
CA PRO A 316 -19.31 -18.03 -8.28
C PRO A 316 -20.15 -17.39 -9.40
N THR A 317 -19.49 -16.72 -10.33
CA THR A 317 -20.14 -16.06 -11.46
C THR A 317 -20.79 -17.14 -12.35
N GLU A 318 -22.04 -17.51 -12.07
CA GLU A 318 -22.87 -18.36 -12.94
C GLU A 318 -23.35 -17.55 -14.15
N TYR A 319 -22.44 -17.01 -14.97
CA TYR A 319 -22.79 -16.44 -16.27
C TYR A 319 -21.69 -16.69 -17.29
N LEU A 320 -21.63 -17.93 -17.77
CA LEU A 320 -21.16 -18.27 -19.10
C LEU A 320 -22.29 -19.04 -19.80
N SER A 321 -23.19 -18.30 -20.44
CA SER A 321 -24.01 -18.79 -21.56
C SER A 321 -24.09 -17.73 -22.63
#